data_AF-A0A946GUK8-F1
#
_entry.id   AF-A0A946GUK8-F1
#
_cell.length_a   1.000
_cell.length_b   1.000
_cell.length_c   1.000
_cell.angle_alpha   90.00
_cell.angle_beta   90.00
_cell.angle_gamma   90.00
#
_symmetry.space_group_name_H-M   'P 1'
#
loop_
_entity.id
_entity.type
_entity.pdbx_description
1 polymer ?
#
loop_
_entity_poly.entity_id
_entity_poly.type
_entity_poly.pdbx_seq_one_letter_code
_entity_poly.pdbx_strand_id
1 'polypeptide(L)'
;MKTFNKFSLIFLLMVFSPISQADLKSDFQQAHLSFLAYIDEAGSSFDQAWDLFEKLDANYPDHPAVQVYFGSMETLKARNAWMPWTKMKWVEQGLDRIDRALSLLKPEHQRQFLIATPIALDTQISAASTFLAVPSFLNRLQDGKDMFAEIQQSTDVSALHPELQWRIYLIGKSIAEQEDNETAIHSWQTKIDELKINP
;
A
#
# COMPACT_ATOMS: atom_id res chain seq x y z
N MET A 1 -5.00 -59.64 41.94
CA MET A 1 -6.11 -59.18 41.07
C MET A 1 -6.79 -57.98 41.74
N LYS A 2 -6.49 -56.75 41.28
CA LYS A 2 -7.30 -55.53 41.45
C LYS A 2 -6.73 -54.47 40.49
N THR A 3 -7.63 -53.85 39.75
CA THR A 3 -7.45 -53.28 38.41
C THR A 3 -6.92 -51.85 38.42
N PHE A 4 -6.10 -51.55 37.41
CA PHE A 4 -5.57 -50.24 37.05
C PHE A 4 -6.70 -49.40 36.43
N ASN A 5 -7.09 -48.27 37.04
CA ASN A 5 -7.99 -47.30 36.42
C ASN A 5 -7.16 -46.32 35.58
N LYS A 6 -7.32 -46.41 34.26
CA LYS A 6 -6.86 -45.42 33.27
C LYS A 6 -8.09 -44.68 32.76
N PHE A 7 -8.15 -43.36 32.90
CA PHE A 7 -9.00 -42.47 32.08
C PHE A 7 -8.35 -41.08 32.09
N SER A 8 -7.41 -40.84 31.18
CA SER A 8 -7.59 -40.05 29.94
C SER A 8 -7.81 -38.56 30.21
N LEU A 9 -6.69 -37.83 30.28
CA LEU A 9 -6.65 -36.38 30.11
C LEU A 9 -6.51 -36.12 28.60
N ILE A 10 -7.59 -35.72 27.93
CA ILE A 10 -7.53 -35.25 26.53
C ILE A 10 -7.09 -33.78 26.60
N PHE A 11 -5.82 -33.53 26.30
CA PHE A 11 -5.29 -32.19 26.07
C PHE A 11 -5.64 -31.82 24.62
N LEU A 12 -6.68 -31.01 24.43
CA LEU A 12 -7.03 -30.45 23.13
C LEU A 12 -5.98 -29.38 22.79
N LEU A 13 -4.90 -29.77 22.12
CA LEU A 13 -3.94 -28.84 21.52
C LEU A 13 -4.63 -28.14 20.35
N MET A 14 -5.14 -26.92 20.57
CA MET A 14 -5.39 -25.99 19.46
C MET A 14 -4.04 -25.72 18.81
N VAL A 15 -3.82 -26.34 17.65
CA VAL A 15 -2.69 -26.04 16.80
C VAL A 15 -2.99 -24.69 16.17
N PHE A 16 -2.45 -23.61 16.73
CA PHE A 16 -2.34 -22.35 16.00
C PHE A 16 -1.35 -22.62 14.86
N SER A 17 -1.86 -22.87 13.65
CA SER A 17 -0.99 -22.92 12.48
C SER A 17 -0.39 -21.53 12.30
N PRO A 18 0.94 -21.35 12.37
CA PRO A 18 1.54 -20.08 12.02
C PRO A 18 1.20 -19.80 10.55
N ILE A 19 0.61 -18.64 10.28
CA ILE A 19 0.35 -18.22 8.91
C ILE A 19 1.72 -18.06 8.23
N SER A 20 1.92 -18.72 7.09
CA SER A 20 3.23 -18.80 6.45
C SER A 20 3.58 -17.52 5.70
N GLN A 21 4.85 -17.14 5.69
CA GLN A 21 5.36 -16.05 4.86
C GLN A 21 5.10 -16.28 3.36
N ALA A 22 4.98 -17.54 2.93
CA ALA A 22 4.60 -17.88 1.56
C ALA A 22 3.14 -17.49 1.26
N ASP A 23 2.23 -17.71 2.21
CA ASP A 23 0.81 -17.38 2.07
C ASP A 23 0.61 -15.86 2.05
N LEU A 24 1.34 -15.12 2.91
CA LEU A 24 1.37 -13.64 2.87
C LEU A 24 1.73 -13.13 1.48
N LYS A 25 2.81 -13.66 0.90
CA LYS A 25 3.34 -13.18 -0.37
C LYS A 25 2.33 -13.39 -1.50
N SER A 26 1.76 -14.59 -1.63
CA SER A 26 0.78 -14.86 -2.69
C SER A 26 -0.51 -14.07 -2.52
N ASP A 27 -1.04 -14.00 -1.30
CA ASP A 27 -2.28 -13.27 -1.01
C ASP A 27 -2.08 -11.77 -1.25
N PHE A 28 -0.93 -11.21 -0.84
CA PHE A 28 -0.59 -9.82 -1.09
C PHE A 28 -0.44 -9.54 -2.58
N GLN A 29 0.23 -10.40 -3.35
CA GLN A 29 0.35 -10.23 -4.80
C GLN A 29 -1.02 -10.19 -5.49
N GLN A 30 -1.94 -11.05 -5.08
CA GLN A 30 -3.31 -11.05 -5.60
C GLN A 30 -4.05 -9.74 -5.26
N ALA A 31 -4.00 -9.33 -3.98
CA ALA A 31 -4.62 -8.08 -3.52
C ALA A 31 -4.06 -6.85 -4.24
N HIS A 32 -2.74 -6.80 -4.40
CA HIS A 32 -2.04 -5.73 -5.11
C HIS A 32 -2.47 -5.63 -6.58
N LEU A 33 -2.55 -6.76 -7.30
CA LEU A 33 -3.03 -6.77 -8.68
C LEU A 33 -4.47 -6.30 -8.80
N SER A 34 -5.36 -6.72 -7.89
CA SER A 34 -6.74 -6.23 -7.86
C SER A 34 -6.81 -4.73 -7.56
N PHE A 35 -5.97 -4.21 -6.66
CA PHE A 35 -5.88 -2.78 -6.37
C PHE A 35 -5.44 -1.98 -7.60
N LEU A 36 -4.36 -2.39 -8.28
CA LEU A 36 -3.89 -1.71 -9.49
C LEU A 36 -4.96 -1.72 -10.59
N ALA A 37 -5.56 -2.89 -10.86
CA ALA A 37 -6.63 -2.99 -11.85
C ALA A 37 -7.88 -2.17 -11.51
N TYR A 38 -8.14 -1.88 -10.23
CA TYR A 38 -9.20 -0.94 -9.83
C TYR A 38 -8.81 0.51 -10.10
N ILE A 39 -7.58 0.90 -9.75
CA ILE A 39 -7.07 2.27 -9.98
C ILE A 39 -7.00 2.59 -11.48
N ASP A 40 -6.57 1.62 -12.28
CA ASP A 40 -6.42 1.76 -13.73
C ASP A 40 -7.73 1.55 -14.50
N GLU A 41 -8.84 1.30 -13.79
CA GLU A 41 -10.15 0.95 -14.37
C GLU A 41 -10.10 -0.27 -15.33
N ALA A 42 -9.07 -1.11 -15.18
CA ALA A 42 -8.76 -2.26 -16.04
C ALA A 42 -9.54 -3.54 -15.68
N GLY A 43 -10.64 -3.42 -14.94
CA GLY A 43 -11.63 -4.49 -14.77
C GLY A 43 -11.72 -5.17 -13.40
N SER A 44 -11.04 -4.68 -12.36
CA SER A 44 -11.30 -5.13 -10.97
C SER A 44 -12.24 -4.17 -10.24
N SER A 45 -13.11 -4.71 -9.39
CA SER A 45 -14.02 -3.89 -8.57
C SER A 45 -13.33 -3.43 -7.28
N PHE A 46 -13.79 -2.30 -6.74
CA PHE A 46 -13.39 -1.84 -5.41
C PHE A 46 -13.59 -2.93 -4.35
N ASP A 47 -14.75 -3.60 -4.38
CA ASP A 47 -15.11 -4.63 -3.40
C ASP A 47 -14.15 -5.84 -3.45
N GLN A 48 -13.72 -6.25 -4.65
CA GLN A 48 -12.76 -7.34 -4.79
C GLN A 48 -11.41 -7.00 -4.14
N ALA A 49 -10.86 -5.82 -4.42
CA ALA A 49 -9.61 -5.39 -3.80
C ALA A 49 -9.81 -5.22 -2.27
N TRP A 50 -10.96 -4.70 -1.85
CA TRP A 50 -11.30 -4.48 -0.44
C TRP A 50 -11.29 -5.79 0.33
N ASP A 51 -12.01 -6.81 -0.14
CA ASP A 51 -12.13 -8.10 0.53
C ASP A 51 -10.76 -8.79 0.68
N LEU A 52 -9.90 -8.67 -0.33
CA LEU A 52 -8.54 -9.22 -0.30
C LEU A 52 -7.67 -8.51 0.74
N PHE A 53 -7.72 -7.18 0.81
CA PHE A 53 -6.97 -6.43 1.82
C PHE A 53 -7.56 -6.56 3.23
N GLU A 54 -8.87 -6.70 3.37
CA GLU A 54 -9.53 -6.97 4.66
C GLU A 54 -9.10 -8.35 5.20
N LYS A 55 -9.04 -9.38 4.35
CA LYS A 55 -8.50 -10.69 4.72
C LYS A 55 -7.02 -10.61 5.10
N LEU A 56 -6.21 -9.84 4.38
CA LEU A 56 -4.80 -9.63 4.73
C LEU A 56 -4.65 -8.90 6.06
N ASP A 57 -5.42 -7.85 6.32
CA ASP A 57 -5.41 -7.08 7.57
C ASP A 57 -5.78 -7.97 8.77
N ALA A 58 -6.79 -8.83 8.62
CA ALA A 58 -7.19 -9.76 9.68
C ALA A 58 -6.07 -10.76 10.07
N ASN A 59 -5.23 -11.15 9.10
CA ASN A 59 -4.15 -12.12 9.30
C ASN A 59 -2.81 -11.46 9.64
N TYR A 60 -2.59 -10.22 9.20
CA TYR A 60 -1.33 -9.49 9.27
C TYR A 60 -1.55 -8.00 9.63
N PRO A 61 -2.17 -7.69 10.78
CA PRO A 61 -2.62 -6.33 11.12
C PRO A 61 -1.47 -5.33 11.34
N ASP A 62 -0.25 -5.81 11.58
CA ASP A 62 0.94 -4.99 11.79
C ASP A 62 1.94 -5.09 10.64
N HIS A 63 1.52 -5.59 9.47
CA HIS A 63 2.39 -5.65 8.30
C HIS A 63 2.34 -4.32 7.52
N PRO A 64 3.47 -3.59 7.34
CA PRO A 64 3.46 -2.23 6.80
C PRO A 64 2.86 -2.15 5.38
N ALA A 65 3.21 -3.08 4.49
CA ALA A 65 2.62 -3.11 3.15
C ALA A 65 1.11 -3.41 3.18
N VAL A 66 0.61 -4.21 4.13
CA VAL A 66 -0.83 -4.47 4.23
C VAL A 66 -1.54 -3.20 4.70
N GLN A 67 -0.99 -2.56 5.74
CA GLN A 67 -1.56 -1.35 6.31
C GLN A 67 -1.62 -0.18 5.31
N VAL A 68 -0.55 0.07 4.56
CA VAL A 68 -0.52 1.22 3.62
C VAL A 68 -1.53 1.06 2.50
N TYR A 69 -1.61 -0.11 1.86
CA TYR A 69 -2.55 -0.32 0.77
C TYR A 69 -3.99 -0.34 1.26
N PHE A 70 -4.26 -0.93 2.43
CA PHE A 70 -5.60 -0.90 2.98
C PHE A 70 -6.01 0.52 3.39
N GLY A 71 -5.06 1.33 3.88
CA GLY A 71 -5.29 2.74 4.18
C GLY A 71 -5.58 3.55 2.91
N SER A 72 -4.83 3.31 1.83
CA SER A 72 -5.12 3.87 0.51
C SER A 72 -6.54 3.49 0.06
N MET A 73 -6.96 2.24 0.25
CA MET A 73 -8.33 1.80 -0.05
C MET A 73 -9.40 2.50 0.80
N GLU A 74 -9.13 2.73 2.08
CA GLU A 74 -10.02 3.52 2.96
C GLU A 74 -10.17 4.96 2.42
N THR A 75 -9.08 5.61 1.98
CA THR A 75 -9.18 6.93 1.34
C THR A 75 -9.95 6.90 0.02
N LEU A 76 -9.79 5.86 -0.80
CA LEU A 76 -10.55 5.66 -2.04
C LEU A 76 -12.03 5.41 -1.78
N LYS A 77 -12.38 4.73 -0.67
CA LYS A 77 -13.77 4.50 -0.26
C LYS A 77 -14.50 5.83 -0.04
N ALA A 78 -13.80 6.85 0.45
CA ALA A 78 -14.36 8.17 0.63
C ALA A 78 -14.83 8.81 -0.69
N ARG A 79 -14.16 8.51 -1.82
CA ARG A 79 -14.58 8.95 -3.16
C ARG A 79 -16.00 8.49 -3.47
N ASN A 80 -16.31 7.25 -3.10
CA ASN A 80 -17.56 6.57 -3.43
C ASN A 80 -18.68 6.80 -2.39
N ALA A 81 -18.37 7.36 -1.22
CA ALA A 81 -19.35 7.62 -0.17
C ALA A 81 -20.24 8.83 -0.51
N TRP A 82 -21.55 8.76 -0.20
CA TRP A 82 -22.49 9.84 -0.54
C TRP A 82 -22.41 11.02 0.45
N MET A 83 -22.39 10.74 1.75
CA MET A 83 -22.48 11.78 2.79
C MET A 83 -21.10 12.36 3.15
N PRO A 84 -20.94 13.70 3.27
CA PRO A 84 -19.66 14.33 3.56
C PRO A 84 -18.94 13.82 4.83
N TRP A 85 -19.66 13.61 5.92
CA TRP A 85 -19.06 13.08 7.17
C TRP A 85 -18.55 11.65 7.01
N THR A 86 -19.23 10.83 6.21
CA THR A 86 -18.77 9.46 5.90
C THR A 86 -17.51 9.50 5.05
N LYS A 87 -17.40 10.44 4.10
CA LYS A 87 -16.16 10.67 3.35
C LYS A 87 -15.01 11.00 4.29
N MET A 88 -15.22 12.00 5.16
CA MET A 88 -14.20 12.44 6.11
C MET A 88 -13.73 11.31 7.01
N LYS A 89 -14.66 10.54 7.58
CA LYS A 89 -14.31 9.37 8.40
C LYS A 89 -13.42 8.38 7.66
N TRP A 90 -13.75 8.05 6.40
CA TRP A 90 -12.97 7.11 5.61
C TRP A 90 -11.57 7.65 5.27
N VAL A 91 -11.46 8.94 4.95
CA VAL A 91 -10.15 9.55 4.70
C VAL A 91 -9.30 9.58 5.97
N GLU A 92 -9.84 10.04 7.09
CA GLU A 92 -9.13 10.07 8.38
C GLU A 92 -8.66 8.67 8.80
N GLN A 93 -9.54 7.67 8.71
CA GLN A 93 -9.20 6.28 9.00
C GLN A 93 -8.06 5.76 8.11
N GLY A 94 -8.12 6.04 6.80
CA GLY A 94 -7.10 5.64 5.86
C GLY A 94 -5.76 6.31 6.11
N LEU A 95 -5.76 7.61 6.42
CA LEU A 95 -4.57 8.37 6.75
C LEU A 95 -3.91 7.89 8.04
N ASP A 96 -4.70 7.68 9.11
CA ASP A 96 -4.20 7.13 10.38
C ASP A 96 -3.56 5.74 10.18
N ARG A 97 -4.15 4.93 9.30
CA ARG A 97 -3.60 3.60 8.97
C ARG A 97 -2.29 3.70 8.20
N ILE A 98 -2.17 4.63 7.25
CA ILE A 98 -0.92 4.86 6.53
C ILE A 98 0.17 5.37 7.48
N ASP A 99 -0.15 6.26 8.39
CA ASP A 99 0.81 6.74 9.40
C ASP A 99 1.31 5.60 10.29
N ARG A 100 0.40 4.69 10.68
CA ARG A 100 0.79 3.45 11.35
C ARG A 100 1.69 2.59 10.47
N ALA A 101 1.35 2.39 9.20
CA ALA A 101 2.15 1.60 8.25
C ALA A 101 3.59 2.10 8.18
N LEU A 102 3.77 3.41 8.09
CA LEU A 102 5.08 4.06 8.09
C LEU A 102 5.83 3.84 9.41
N SER A 103 5.13 3.94 10.54
CA SER A 103 5.72 3.68 11.87
C SER A 103 6.16 2.22 12.10
N LEU A 104 5.57 1.28 11.35
CA LEU A 104 5.90 -0.14 11.38
C LEU A 104 7.13 -0.50 10.52
N LEU A 105 7.64 0.44 9.71
CA LEU A 105 8.84 0.22 8.92
C LEU A 105 10.07 0.01 9.80
N LYS A 106 10.93 -0.91 9.36
CA LYS A 106 12.15 -1.34 10.05
C LYS A 106 13.23 -1.63 9.01
N PRO A 107 14.53 -1.60 9.37
CA PRO A 107 15.61 -1.80 8.40
C PRO A 107 15.51 -3.11 7.60
N GLU A 108 14.96 -4.18 8.16
CA GLU A 108 14.72 -5.44 7.45
C GLU A 108 13.76 -5.30 6.25
N HIS A 109 12.80 -4.37 6.30
CA HIS A 109 11.84 -4.14 5.22
C HIS A 109 12.48 -3.53 3.97
N GLN A 110 13.75 -3.07 4.05
CA GLN A 110 14.52 -2.65 2.89
C GLN A 110 15.05 -3.83 2.05
N ARG A 111 14.99 -5.06 2.59
CA ARG A 111 15.50 -6.27 1.94
C ARG A 111 14.45 -7.38 1.83
N GLN A 112 13.24 -7.12 2.30
CA GLN A 112 12.10 -8.04 2.20
C GLN A 112 11.17 -7.61 1.08
N PHE A 113 10.55 -8.59 0.43
CA PHE A 113 9.81 -8.41 -0.81
C PHE A 113 8.51 -9.22 -0.75
N LEU A 114 7.37 -8.55 -0.95
CA LEU A 114 6.10 -9.20 -1.28
C LEU A 114 5.83 -9.17 -2.79
N ILE A 115 6.19 -8.05 -3.41
CA ILE A 115 6.22 -7.86 -4.87
C ILE A 115 7.68 -7.63 -5.31
N ALA A 116 7.91 -7.18 -6.55
CA ALA A 116 9.26 -6.91 -7.07
C ALA A 116 10.00 -5.75 -6.35
N THR A 117 9.29 -5.01 -5.50
CA THR A 117 9.79 -3.84 -4.75
C THR A 117 10.07 -4.21 -3.29
N PRO A 118 11.13 -3.65 -2.67
CA PRO A 118 11.30 -3.75 -1.23
C PRO A 118 10.08 -3.18 -0.50
N ILE A 119 9.66 -3.84 0.58
CA ILE A 119 8.48 -3.46 1.37
C ILE A 119 8.57 -2.00 1.83
N ALA A 120 9.74 -1.54 2.28
CA ALA A 120 9.92 -0.16 2.72
C ALA A 120 9.66 0.86 1.61
N LEU A 121 10.27 0.64 0.44
CA LEU A 121 10.12 1.53 -0.71
C LEU A 121 8.68 1.53 -1.24
N ASP A 122 8.05 0.36 -1.35
CA ASP A 122 6.66 0.26 -1.82
C ASP A 122 5.68 0.94 -0.85
N THR A 123 5.94 0.82 0.45
CA THR A 123 5.15 1.50 1.49
C THR A 123 5.28 3.02 1.38
N GLN A 124 6.49 3.54 1.22
CA GLN A 124 6.72 4.98 1.06
C GLN A 124 6.09 5.53 -0.23
N ILE A 125 6.23 4.82 -1.36
CA ILE A 125 5.63 5.23 -2.64
C ILE A 125 4.10 5.31 -2.49
N SER A 126 3.46 4.27 -1.95
CA SER A 126 2.01 4.22 -1.80
C SER A 126 1.49 5.27 -0.81
N ALA A 127 2.22 5.54 0.28
CA ALA A 127 1.91 6.61 1.22
C ALA A 127 2.00 7.99 0.57
N ALA A 128 3.12 8.30 -0.10
CA ALA A 128 3.33 9.56 -0.80
C ALA A 128 2.24 9.81 -1.85
N SER A 129 1.93 8.81 -2.70
CA SER A 129 0.83 8.91 -3.68
C SER A 129 -0.51 9.23 -3.01
N THR A 130 -0.81 8.60 -1.88
CA THR A 130 -2.07 8.83 -1.17
C THR A 130 -2.14 10.23 -0.55
N PHE A 131 -1.06 10.68 0.10
CA PHE A 131 -0.98 12.02 0.70
C PHE A 131 -1.12 13.15 -0.32
N LEU A 132 -0.61 12.95 -1.54
CA LEU A 132 -0.75 13.90 -2.64
C LEU A 132 -2.15 13.90 -3.27
N ALA A 133 -2.89 12.81 -3.15
CA ALA A 133 -4.22 12.65 -3.73
C ALA A 133 -5.36 13.13 -2.83
N VAL A 134 -5.13 13.24 -1.51
CA VAL A 134 -6.16 13.72 -0.59
C VAL A 134 -6.31 15.25 -0.64
N PRO A 135 -7.50 15.80 -0.30
CA PRO A 135 -7.73 17.24 -0.30
C PRO A 135 -6.76 18.05 0.57
N SER A 136 -6.37 19.23 0.10
CA SER A 136 -5.36 20.09 0.74
C SER A 136 -5.68 20.49 2.18
N PHE A 137 -6.96 20.63 2.56
CA PHE A 137 -7.35 21.00 3.93
C PHE A 137 -7.00 19.92 4.99
N LEU A 138 -6.62 18.71 4.57
CA LEU A 138 -6.12 17.66 5.45
C LEU A 138 -4.63 17.81 5.79
N ASN A 139 -3.94 18.81 5.21
CA ASN A 139 -2.55 19.14 5.49
C ASN A 139 -1.54 17.99 5.23
N ARG A 140 -1.85 17.07 4.30
CA ARG A 140 -0.96 15.95 3.93
C ARG A 140 -0.05 16.23 2.73
N LEU A 141 -0.31 17.32 2.00
CA LEU A 141 0.44 17.66 0.78
C LEU A 141 1.95 17.73 1.02
N GLN A 142 2.37 18.41 2.09
CA GLN A 142 3.80 18.55 2.40
C GLN A 142 4.43 17.20 2.76
N ASP A 143 3.75 16.37 3.56
CA ASP A 143 4.22 15.02 3.89
C ASP A 143 4.48 14.18 2.64
N GLY A 144 3.56 14.24 1.65
CA GLY A 144 3.72 13.55 0.38
C GLY A 144 4.92 14.05 -0.44
N LYS A 145 5.15 15.37 -0.47
CA LYS A 145 6.31 15.97 -1.16
C LYS A 145 7.63 15.62 -0.49
N ASP A 146 7.68 15.72 0.83
CA ASP A 146 8.89 15.42 1.61
C ASP A 146 9.28 13.94 1.45
N MET A 147 8.30 13.04 1.51
CA MET A 147 8.52 11.62 1.29
C MET A 147 8.95 11.31 -0.15
N PHE A 148 8.37 11.97 -1.15
CA PHE A 148 8.82 11.83 -2.53
C PHE A 148 10.27 12.29 -2.71
N ALA A 149 10.65 13.42 -2.10
CA ALA A 149 12.02 13.92 -2.12
C ALA A 149 12.99 12.93 -1.45
N GLU A 150 12.59 12.32 -0.33
CA GLU A 150 13.38 11.27 0.33
C GLU A 150 13.60 10.06 -0.59
N ILE A 151 12.53 9.56 -1.23
CA ILE A 151 12.62 8.43 -2.18
C ILE A 151 13.62 8.73 -3.30
N GLN A 152 13.59 9.94 -3.86
CA GLN A 152 14.52 10.34 -4.91
C GLN A 152 15.97 10.45 -4.45
N GLN A 153 16.21 10.80 -3.18
CA GLN A 153 17.54 10.89 -2.61
C GLN A 153 18.10 9.52 -2.20
N SER A 154 17.24 8.63 -1.70
CA SER A 154 17.64 7.33 -1.14
C SER A 154 17.69 6.20 -2.18
N THR A 155 17.12 6.41 -3.37
CA THR A 155 16.91 5.36 -4.37
C THR A 155 17.39 5.81 -5.74
N ASP A 156 18.19 4.98 -6.42
CA ASP A 156 18.46 5.16 -7.84
C ASP A 156 17.22 4.75 -8.64
N VAL A 157 16.32 5.71 -8.85
CA VAL A 157 15.06 5.51 -9.58
C VAL A 157 15.33 4.94 -10.98
N SER A 158 16.42 5.35 -11.64
CA SER A 158 16.73 4.90 -13.01
C SER A 158 17.12 3.42 -13.09
N ALA A 159 17.56 2.84 -11.97
CA ALA A 159 17.90 1.42 -11.84
C ALA A 159 16.71 0.54 -11.41
N LEU A 160 15.54 1.11 -11.11
CA LEU A 160 14.35 0.35 -10.73
C LEU A 160 13.70 -0.34 -11.94
N HIS A 161 12.84 -1.32 -11.68
CA HIS A 161 11.98 -1.89 -12.71
C HIS A 161 11.13 -0.79 -13.38
N PRO A 162 10.91 -0.81 -14.71
CA PRO A 162 10.22 0.27 -15.43
C PRO A 162 8.88 0.67 -14.82
N GLU A 163 8.06 -0.29 -14.38
CA GLU A 163 6.79 -0.02 -13.68
C GLU A 163 6.93 0.86 -12.44
N LEU A 164 8.00 0.68 -11.68
CA LEU A 164 8.26 1.51 -10.49
C LEU A 164 8.78 2.89 -10.87
N GLN A 165 9.59 2.97 -11.94
CA GLN A 165 10.00 4.27 -12.49
C GLN A 165 8.76 5.06 -12.90
N TRP A 166 7.83 4.43 -13.62
CA TRP A 166 6.57 5.03 -14.04
C TRP A 166 5.77 5.57 -12.85
N ARG A 167 5.53 4.75 -11.81
CA ARG A 167 4.82 5.19 -10.59
C ARG A 167 5.48 6.41 -9.95
N ILE A 168 6.81 6.41 -9.81
CA ILE A 168 7.55 7.52 -9.21
C ILE A 168 7.49 8.76 -10.11
N TYR A 169 7.60 8.62 -11.43
CA TYR A 169 7.52 9.76 -12.35
C TYR A 169 6.11 10.36 -12.39
N LEU A 170 5.05 9.55 -12.27
CA LEU A 170 3.68 10.05 -12.11
C LEU A 170 3.51 10.90 -10.84
N ILE A 171 4.13 10.49 -9.73
CA ILE A 171 4.14 11.30 -8.50
C ILE A 171 4.82 12.64 -8.74
N GLY A 172 6.01 12.63 -9.35
CA GLY A 172 6.74 13.86 -9.67
C GLY A 172 5.95 14.80 -10.58
N LYS A 173 5.28 14.24 -11.60
CA LYS A 173 4.39 15.00 -12.49
C LYS A 173 3.21 15.59 -11.71
N SER A 174 2.53 14.81 -10.86
CA SER A 174 1.41 15.29 -10.06
C SER A 174 1.81 16.43 -9.12
N ILE A 175 3.01 16.36 -8.51
CA ILE A 175 3.54 17.47 -7.71
C ILE A 175 3.74 18.73 -8.58
N ALA A 176 4.31 18.57 -9.77
CA ALA A 176 4.54 19.69 -10.69
C ALA A 176 3.22 20.32 -11.19
N GLU A 177 2.19 19.50 -11.43
CA GLU A 177 0.83 19.95 -11.76
C GLU A 177 0.22 20.77 -10.62
N GLN A 178 0.36 20.32 -9.38
CA GLN A 178 -0.12 21.06 -8.20
C GLN A 178 0.65 22.37 -7.95
N GLU A 179 1.83 22.54 -8.54
CA GLU A 179 2.67 23.73 -8.45
C GLU A 179 2.56 24.65 -9.68
N ASP A 180 1.70 24.29 -10.65
CA ASP A 180 1.59 24.97 -11.95
C ASP A 180 2.96 25.14 -12.65
N ASN A 181 3.87 24.18 -12.47
CA ASN A 181 5.23 24.22 -13.00
C ASN A 181 5.34 23.48 -14.34
N GLU A 182 4.91 24.14 -15.42
CA GLU A 182 4.89 23.59 -16.79
C GLU A 182 6.22 22.97 -17.26
N THR A 183 7.35 23.57 -16.85
CA THR A 183 8.67 23.04 -17.22
C THR A 183 8.93 21.69 -16.55
N ALA A 184 8.59 21.57 -15.26
CA ALA A 184 8.70 20.31 -14.53
C ALA A 184 7.69 19.28 -15.04
N ILE A 185 6.44 19.67 -15.33
CA ILE A 185 5.42 18.79 -15.92
C ILE A 185 5.95 18.16 -17.22
N HIS A 186 6.51 18.98 -18.13
CA HIS A 186 7.06 18.48 -19.38
C HIS A 186 8.26 17.54 -19.17
N SER A 187 9.14 17.88 -18.22
CA SER A 187 10.30 17.03 -17.89
C SER A 187 9.87 15.66 -17.35
N TRP A 188 8.87 15.61 -16.47
CA TRP A 188 8.33 14.35 -15.97
C TRP A 188 7.61 13.56 -17.06
N GLN A 189 6.84 14.23 -17.91
CA GLN A 189 6.15 13.59 -19.04
C GLN A 189 7.14 12.94 -20.02
N THR A 190 8.27 13.60 -20.30
CA THR A 190 9.30 13.04 -21.18
C THR A 190 9.88 11.75 -20.60
N LYS A 191 10.22 11.72 -19.30
CA LYS A 191 10.71 10.51 -18.63
C LYS A 191 9.68 9.38 -18.66
N ILE A 192 8.40 9.72 -18.50
CA ILE A 192 7.28 8.80 -18.63
C ILE A 192 7.24 8.19 -20.03
N ASP A 193 7.28 9.02 -21.08
CA ASP A 193 7.18 8.57 -22.47
C ASP A 193 8.38 7.69 -22.88
N GLU A 194 9.57 7.96 -22.33
CA GLU A 194 10.79 7.19 -22.56
C GLU A 194 10.73 5.76 -22.03
N LEU A 195 9.92 5.48 -21.00
CA LEU A 195 9.79 4.13 -20.44
C LEU A 195 9.13 3.15 -21.42
N LYS A 196 8.38 3.64 -22.43
CA LYS A 196 7.65 2.83 -23.43
C LYS A 196 6.75 1.76 -22.81
N ILE A 197 6.28 2.00 -21.59
CA ILE A 197 5.26 1.18 -20.95
C ILE A 197 3.93 1.68 -21.49
N ASN A 198 3.23 0.84 -22.24
CA ASN A 198 1.83 1.11 -22.58
C ASN A 198 1.01 0.66 -21.35
N PRO A 199 0.30 1.56 -20.66
CA PRO A 199 -0.62 1.17 -19.60
C PRO A 199 -1.72 0.24 -20.15
#